data_AF-A0A7S4N672-F1
#
_entry.id   AF-A0A7S4N672-F1
#
_cell.length_a   1.000
_cell.length_b   1.000
_cell.length_c   1.000
_cell.angle_alpha   90.00
_cell.angle_beta   90.00
_cell.angle_gamma   90.00
#
_symmetry.space_group_name_H-M   'P 1'
#
loop_
_entity.id
_entity.type
_entity.pdbx_description
1 polymer ?
#
loop_
_entity_poly.entity_id
_entity_poly.type
_entity_poly.pdbx_seq_one_letter_code
_entity_poly.pdbx_strand_id
1 'polypeptide(L)'
;DLAAGGRLDSWDIVLRDGATRGMALSGQDALVSADGKRAWSTCIEFPSNGVGSLLATQRWLNVASSGAPEWKLMQHRTIPYVEDMDAAAALRCDRRGCVALQRTGGVKGPVGMPGDGRA
;
A
#
# COMPACT_ATOMS: atom_id res chain seq x y z
N ASP A 1 21.54 0.50 -10.62
CA ASP A 1 21.56 -0.48 -9.53
C ASP A 1 20.17 -1.00 -9.19
N LEU A 2 19.96 -2.30 -9.40
CA LEU A 2 18.79 -3.06 -8.93
C LEU A 2 18.75 -3.20 -7.39
N ALA A 3 19.83 -2.81 -6.70
CA ALA A 3 19.94 -2.80 -5.24
C ALA A 3 19.06 -1.74 -4.55
N ALA A 4 18.49 -0.78 -5.30
CA ALA A 4 17.60 0.26 -4.77
C ALA A 4 16.10 -0.06 -4.95
N GLY A 5 15.78 -1.22 -5.53
CA GLY A 5 14.43 -1.57 -5.92
C GLY A 5 14.23 -1.70 -7.42
N GLY A 6 13.47 -2.73 -7.82
CA GLY A 6 13.07 -2.96 -9.21
C GLY A 6 11.77 -2.24 -9.54
N ARG A 7 11.72 -1.59 -10.71
CA ARG A 7 10.45 -1.20 -11.32
C ARG A 7 9.78 -2.49 -11.79
N LEU A 8 8.60 -2.78 -11.26
CA LEU A 8 7.90 -4.02 -11.58
C LEU A 8 7.03 -3.84 -12.82
N ASP A 9 6.12 -2.86 -12.79
CA ASP A 9 5.14 -2.62 -13.86
C ASP A 9 4.76 -1.13 -13.96
N SER A 10 4.12 -0.75 -15.07
CA SER A 10 3.53 0.59 -15.25
C SER A 10 2.18 0.72 -14.53
N TRP A 11 1.81 1.95 -14.20
CA TRP A 11 0.58 2.30 -13.49
C TRP A 11 -0.68 1.77 -14.19
N ASP A 12 -0.69 1.80 -15.53
CA ASP A 12 -1.82 1.33 -16.34
C ASP A 12 -2.02 -0.19 -16.28
N ILE A 13 -0.98 -0.96 -15.94
CA ILE A 13 -1.05 -2.42 -15.80
C ILE A 13 -1.54 -2.81 -14.40
N VAL A 14 -1.03 -2.13 -13.37
CA VAL A 14 -1.30 -2.50 -11.97
C VAL A 14 -2.63 -1.97 -11.44
N LEU A 15 -3.19 -0.94 -12.06
CA LEU A 15 -4.51 -0.38 -11.73
C LEU A 15 -5.52 -0.50 -12.88
N ARG A 16 -5.27 -1.39 -13.85
CA ARG A 16 -6.26 -1.70 -14.87
C ARG A 16 -7.57 -2.15 -14.23
N ASP A 17 -8.67 -1.92 -14.93
CA ASP A 17 -9.97 -2.46 -14.52
C ASP A 17 -9.85 -3.98 -14.28
N GLY A 18 -10.34 -4.42 -13.12
CA GLY A 18 -10.24 -5.81 -12.69
C GLY A 18 -8.93 -6.24 -12.02
N ALA A 19 -7.91 -5.38 -11.90
CA ALA A 19 -6.66 -5.73 -11.21
C ALA A 19 -6.86 -6.17 -9.75
N THR A 20 -7.91 -5.68 -9.11
CA THR A 20 -8.28 -6.00 -7.72
C THR A 20 -9.51 -6.91 -7.62
N ARG A 21 -9.99 -7.46 -8.75
CA ARG A 21 -11.20 -8.30 -8.75
C ARG A 21 -10.99 -9.55 -7.89
N GLY A 22 -11.92 -9.78 -6.96
CA GLY A 22 -11.88 -10.92 -6.03
C GLY A 22 -10.91 -10.74 -4.86
N MET A 23 -10.25 -9.59 -4.73
CA MET A 23 -9.49 -9.26 -3.53
C MET A 23 -10.45 -8.97 -2.38
N ALA A 24 -10.22 -9.57 -1.21
CA ALA A 24 -10.96 -9.25 0.00
C ALA A 24 -10.19 -8.25 0.86
N LEU A 25 -10.90 -7.49 1.69
CA LEU A 25 -10.33 -6.48 2.58
C LEU A 25 -10.74 -6.77 4.03
N SER A 26 -9.85 -6.50 5.00
CA SER A 26 -10.20 -6.41 6.43
C SER A 26 -9.51 -5.21 7.10
N GLY A 27 -9.92 -4.87 8.33
CA GLY A 27 -9.26 -3.86 9.16
C GLY A 27 -9.14 -2.49 8.51
N GLN A 28 -10.22 -2.00 7.88
CA GLN A 28 -10.17 -0.73 7.16
C GLN A 28 -10.33 0.45 8.12
N ASP A 29 -9.48 1.46 7.93
CA ASP A 29 -9.64 2.77 8.55
C ASP A 29 -9.29 3.87 7.55
N ALA A 30 -9.88 5.04 7.70
CA ALA A 30 -9.69 6.17 6.82
C ALA A 30 -9.73 7.51 7.55
N LEU A 31 -8.80 8.39 7.18
CA LEU A 31 -8.73 9.77 7.65
C LEU A 31 -8.89 10.72 6.46
N VAL A 32 -9.87 11.61 6.52
CA VAL A 32 -10.02 12.72 5.57
C VAL A 32 -9.45 13.98 6.19
N SER A 33 -8.66 14.74 5.43
CA SER A 33 -8.13 16.03 5.91
C SER A 33 -9.26 17.02 6.18
N ALA A 34 -9.05 17.96 7.10
CA ALA A 34 -10.05 18.97 7.45
C ALA A 34 -10.52 19.83 6.25
N ASP A 35 -9.66 20.03 5.24
CA ASP A 35 -9.99 20.74 4.00
C ASP A 35 -10.80 19.89 2.99
N GLY A 36 -11.03 18.60 3.28
CA GLY A 36 -11.75 17.66 2.42
C GLY A 36 -11.03 17.32 1.11
N LYS A 37 -9.78 17.74 0.92
CA LYS A 37 -9.04 17.58 -0.35
C LYS A 37 -8.21 16.31 -0.40
N ARG A 38 -7.80 15.79 0.75
CA ARG A 38 -6.92 14.62 0.86
C ARG A 38 -7.53 13.59 1.79
N ALA A 39 -7.22 12.33 1.52
CA ALA A 39 -7.52 11.26 2.47
C ALA A 39 -6.40 10.24 2.50
N TRP A 40 -6.35 9.51 3.61
CA TRP A 40 -5.48 8.37 3.82
C TRP A 40 -6.34 7.20 4.24
N SER A 41 -6.05 6.00 3.74
CA SER A 41 -6.66 4.78 4.25
C SER A 41 -5.61 3.74 4.56
N THR A 42 -5.95 2.85 5.49
CA THR A 42 -5.22 1.63 5.80
C THR A 42 -6.16 0.45 5.73
N CYS A 43 -5.68 -0.70 5.28
CA CYS A 43 -6.44 -1.96 5.28
C CYS A 43 -5.49 -3.16 5.17
N ILE A 44 -6.01 -4.34 5.46
CA ILE A 44 -5.37 -5.60 5.09
C ILE A 44 -6.03 -6.12 3.80
N GLU A 45 -5.23 -6.38 2.78
CA GLU A 45 -5.66 -6.92 1.50
C GLU A 45 -5.35 -8.42 1.43
N PHE A 46 -6.31 -9.19 0.93
CA PHE A 46 -6.17 -10.63 0.65
C PHE A 46 -6.31 -10.84 -0.86
N PRO A 47 -5.20 -11.05 -1.59
CA PRO A 47 -5.22 -11.31 -3.01
C PRO A 47 -6.11 -12.51 -3.38
N SER A 48 -6.79 -12.44 -4.53
CA SER A 48 -7.75 -13.46 -4.97
C SER A 48 -7.13 -14.83 -5.26
N ASN A 49 -5.81 -14.88 -5.49
CA ASN A 49 -5.07 -16.14 -5.63
C ASN A 49 -4.79 -16.84 -4.29
N GLY A 50 -5.20 -16.25 -3.15
CA GLY A 50 -5.07 -16.82 -1.81
C GLY A 50 -3.66 -16.80 -1.23
N VAL A 51 -2.69 -16.13 -1.89
CA VAL A 51 -1.30 -16.12 -1.44
C VAL A 51 -1.01 -14.89 -0.59
N GLY A 52 -0.92 -15.12 0.72
CA GLY A 52 -0.51 -14.12 1.71
C GLY A 52 -1.55 -13.03 1.98
N SER A 53 -1.17 -12.11 2.86
CA SER A 53 -1.93 -10.88 3.11
C SER A 53 -1.00 -9.68 3.03
N LEU A 54 -1.57 -8.52 2.72
CA LEU A 54 -0.80 -7.29 2.55
C LEU A 54 -1.36 -6.20 3.46
N LEU A 55 -0.50 -5.54 4.22
CA LEU A 55 -0.89 -4.28 4.88
C LEU A 55 -0.74 -3.16 3.87
N ALA A 56 -1.86 -2.55 3.51
CA ALA A 56 -1.95 -1.49 2.54
C ALA A 56 -2.13 -0.13 3.21
N THR A 57 -1.42 0.87 2.71
CA THR A 57 -1.63 2.29 2.99
C THR A 57 -1.84 3.04 1.69
N GLN A 58 -2.86 3.87 1.64
CA GLN A 58 -3.29 4.53 0.42
C GLN A 58 -3.45 6.02 0.65
N ARG A 59 -3.17 6.81 -0.40
CA ARG A 59 -3.36 8.26 -0.40
C ARG A 59 -4.30 8.63 -1.52
N TRP A 60 -5.26 9.49 -1.20
CA TRP A 60 -6.32 9.88 -2.10
C TRP A 60 -6.36 11.40 -2.26
N LEU A 61 -6.78 11.85 -3.45
CA LEU A 61 -7.05 13.24 -3.76
C LEU A 61 -8.51 13.37 -4.18
N ASN A 62 -9.25 14.29 -3.57
CA ASN A 62 -10.57 14.67 -4.04
C ASN A 62 -10.38 15.65 -5.21
N VAL A 63 -10.78 15.23 -6.41
CA VAL A 63 -10.65 16.03 -7.64
C VAL A 63 -11.95 16.75 -7.99
N ALA A 64 -13.00 16.61 -7.18
CA ALA A 64 -14.25 17.31 -7.41
C ALA A 64 -14.04 18.83 -7.30
N SER A 65 -14.42 19.56 -8.33
CA SER A 65 -14.42 21.04 -8.34
C SER A 65 -15.69 21.63 -7.69
N SER A 66 -16.78 20.86 -7.68
CA SER A 66 -18.06 21.17 -7.04
C SER A 66 -18.92 19.90 -6.93
N GLY A 67 -19.71 19.77 -5.87
CA GLY A 67 -20.65 18.65 -5.73
C GLY A 67 -20.08 17.44 -4.97
N ALA A 68 -20.50 16.24 -5.36
CA ALA A 68 -20.11 15.00 -4.67
C ALA A 68 -18.59 14.75 -4.77
N PRO A 69 -17.96 14.19 -3.71
CA PRO A 69 -16.54 13.88 -3.74
C PRO A 69 -16.18 12.90 -4.87
N GLU A 70 -15.11 13.21 -5.60
CA GLU A 70 -14.53 12.33 -6.60
C GLU A 70 -13.10 11.98 -6.17
N TRP A 71 -12.94 10.83 -5.52
CA TRP A 71 -11.65 10.41 -5.01
C TRP A 71 -10.83 9.68 -6.07
N LYS A 72 -9.59 10.13 -6.28
CA LYS A 72 -8.59 9.44 -7.10
C LYS A 72 -7.48 8.92 -6.21
N LEU A 73 -7.11 7.64 -6.42
CA LEU A 73 -5.97 7.03 -5.76
C LEU A 73 -4.68 7.63 -6.31
N MET A 74 -3.90 8.28 -5.43
CA MET A 74 -2.66 8.94 -5.80
C MET A 74 -1.43 8.06 -5.54
N GLN A 75 -1.53 7.20 -4.53
CA GLN A 75 -0.46 6.31 -4.13
C GLN A 75 -1.06 5.10 -3.42
N HIS A 76 -0.55 3.92 -3.74
CA HIS A 76 -0.81 2.69 -3.02
C HIS A 76 0.52 2.10 -2.55
N ARG A 77 0.66 1.83 -1.26
CA ARG A 77 1.84 1.17 -0.71
C ARG A 77 1.41 -0.08 0.06
N THR A 78 2.05 -1.20 -0.23
CA THR A 78 1.81 -2.46 0.48
C THR A 78 3.09 -3.02 1.06
N ILE A 79 2.95 -3.80 2.13
CA ILE A 79 3.98 -4.72 2.64
C ILE A 79 3.33 -6.09 2.83
N PRO A 80 4.08 -7.20 2.67
CA PRO A 80 3.63 -8.49 3.20
C PRO A 80 3.28 -8.34 4.68
N TYR A 81 2.07 -8.77 5.04
CA TYR A 81 1.60 -8.75 6.41
C TYR A 81 1.49 -10.18 6.92
N VAL A 82 2.23 -10.44 7.98
CA VAL A 82 2.06 -11.60 8.86
C VAL A 82 2.27 -11.08 10.27
N GLU A 83 1.48 -11.60 11.20
CA GLU A 83 1.65 -11.29 12.62
C GLU A 83 3.10 -11.61 13.04
N ASP A 84 3.65 -10.74 13.88
CA ASP A 84 4.99 -10.89 14.44
C ASP A 84 6.17 -11.03 13.46
N MET A 85 6.02 -10.58 12.20
CA MET A 85 7.12 -10.55 11.23
C MET A 85 7.35 -9.18 10.59
N ASP A 86 8.61 -8.76 10.57
CA ASP A 86 9.06 -7.58 9.85
C ASP A 86 8.98 -7.82 8.33
N ALA A 87 8.35 -6.90 7.61
CA ALA A 87 8.32 -6.96 6.14
C ALA A 87 9.71 -6.67 5.55
N ALA A 88 10.25 -7.60 4.78
CA ALA A 88 11.54 -7.47 4.08
C ALA A 88 11.52 -6.42 2.95
N ALA A 89 10.34 -6.12 2.40
CA ALA A 89 10.17 -5.15 1.33
C ALA A 89 8.80 -4.47 1.39
N ALA A 90 8.71 -3.31 0.77
CA ALA A 90 7.45 -2.60 0.52
C ALA A 90 7.28 -2.36 -0.97
N LEU A 91 6.08 -2.58 -1.50
CA LEU A 91 5.72 -2.14 -2.83
C LEU A 91 5.14 -0.73 -2.74
N ARG A 92 5.59 0.19 -3.59
CA ARG A 92 4.97 1.51 -3.77
C ARG A 92 4.56 1.68 -5.22
N CYS A 93 3.27 1.87 -5.45
CA CYS A 93 2.70 2.23 -6.73
C CYS A 93 2.21 3.68 -6.68
N ASP A 94 2.64 4.49 -7.64
CA ASP A 94 2.08 5.81 -7.92
C ASP A 94 2.06 6.02 -9.44
N ARG A 95 1.58 7.18 -9.91
CA ARG A 95 1.54 7.54 -11.34
C ARG A 95 2.87 7.47 -12.10
N ARG A 96 4.00 7.21 -11.43
CA ARG A 96 5.31 6.93 -12.04
C ARG A 96 5.58 5.41 -12.25
N GLY A 97 4.67 4.55 -11.82
CA GLY A 97 4.79 3.08 -11.83
C GLY A 97 4.95 2.48 -10.43
N CYS A 98 5.16 1.16 -10.39
CA CYS A 98 5.39 0.42 -9.15
C CYS A 98 6.87 0.12 -8.92
N VAL A 99 7.32 0.36 -7.69
CA VAL A 99 8.71 0.11 -7.25
C VAL A 99 8.68 -0.73 -5.98
N ALA A 100 9.43 -1.83 -5.98
CA ALA A 100 9.72 -2.58 -4.76
C ALA A 100 10.86 -1.89 -3.99
N LEU A 101 10.65 -1.53 -2.73
CA LEU A 101 11.61 -0.90 -1.84
C LEU A 101 12.09 -1.95 -0.83
N GLN A 102 13.38 -2.29 -0.86
CA GLN A 102 13.94 -3.23 0.10
C GLN A 102 14.23 -2.55 1.44
N ARG A 103 14.07 -3.29 2.54
CA ARG A 103 14.47 -2.85 3.89
C ARG A 103 15.99 -3.04 4.09
N THR A 104 16.82 -2.50 3.22
CA THR A 104 18.28 -2.53 3.44
C THR A 104 18.69 -1.41 4.40
N GLY A 105 19.25 -1.78 5.56
CA GLY A 105 19.81 -0.83 6.54
C GLY A 105 18.79 -0.05 7.38
N GLY A 106 17.52 -0.47 7.39
CA GLY A 106 16.50 0.13 8.25
C GLY A 106 16.76 -0.15 9.73
N VAL A 107 16.54 0.86 10.58
CA VAL A 107 16.60 0.69 12.04
C VAL A 107 15.56 -0.35 12.45
N LYS A 108 15.95 -1.33 13.27
CA LYS A 108 15.03 -2.29 13.87
C LYS A 108 13.90 -1.50 14.57
N GLY A 109 12.65 -1.96 14.42
CA GLY A 109 11.52 -1.34 15.12
C GLY A 109 11.75 -1.30 16.64
N PRO A 110 10.99 -0.48 17.37
CA PRO A 110 11.02 -0.47 18.84
C PRO A 110 10.85 -1.89 19.41
N VAL A 111 11.56 -2.19 20.50
CA VAL A 111 11.45 -3.47 21.21
C VAL A 111 9.99 -3.67 21.66
N GLY A 112 9.40 -4.85 21.43
CA GLY A 112 8.02 -5.16 21.80
C GLY A 112 6.96 -4.81 20.75
N MET A 113 7.35 -4.44 19.53
CA MET A 113 6.43 -4.42 18.39
C MET A 113 6.29 -5.82 17.79
N PRO A 114 5.09 -6.20 17.31
CA PRO A 114 4.93 -7.39 16.46
C PRO A 114 5.94 -7.35 15.31
N GLY A 115 6.86 -8.31 15.23
CA GLY A 115 7.93 -8.32 14.22
C GLY A 115 9.35 -8.37 14.77
N ASP A 116 9.54 -8.31 16.08
CA ASP A 116 10.86 -8.29 16.71
C ASP A 116 11.60 -9.63 16.74
N GLY A 117 10.97 -10.69 16.19
CA GLY A 117 11.54 -12.00 15.91
C GLY A 117 12.66 -12.00 14.87
N ARG A 118 13.27 -13.18 14.64
CA ARG A 118 14.40 -13.33 13.70
C ARG A 118 13.93 -13.13 12.26
N ALA A 119 14.66 -12.30 11.51
CA ALA A 119 14.59 -12.21 10.05
C ALA A 119 15.09 -13.50 9.39
#